data_AF-U2V7R9-F1
#
_entry.id   AF-U2V7R9-F1
#
_cell.length_a   1.000
_cell.length_b   1.000
_cell.length_c   1.000
_cell.angle_alpha   90.00
_cell.angle_beta   90.00
_cell.angle_gamma   90.00
#
_symmetry.space_group_name_H-M   'P 1'
#
loop_
_entity.id
_entity.type
_entity.pdbx_description
1 polymer ?
#
loop_
_entity_poly.entity_id
_entity_poly.type
_entity_poly.pdbx_seq_one_letter_code
_entity_poly.pdbx_strand_id
1 'polypeptide(L)'
;MGLFDRFKKSNCAVCGKEVGALGKRKIDDGYICKECANKLSPFYLGRKKSSVEDIKAQLEYREANKAKVAAFQANRTLGLDEKVMIDSVKGNFVVVRQGRNWKETNPDVIPLAQVTGAQVDFDEERDEETYTDKDGNSKSYVPPRYTYSYTSKVVVSVNNPWFDGFTIDVSSGSTSMPHSLESEQARTAAQEICEALTTERERIYESIEADRAPKTAMTCPHCGATTTPDASGCCEFCGGAMT
;
A
#
# COMPACT_ATOMS: atom_id res chain seq x y z
N MET A 1 1.46 -13.80 -30.58
CA MET A 1 2.93 -13.96 -30.75
C MET A 1 3.43 -15.15 -29.93
N GLY A 2 4.21 -16.03 -30.54
CA GLY A 2 4.48 -17.40 -30.09
C GLY A 2 5.57 -17.59 -29.02
N LEU A 3 5.70 -18.84 -28.55
CA LEU A 3 6.57 -19.31 -27.46
C LEU A 3 8.08 -19.00 -27.64
N PHE A 4 8.52 -18.78 -28.88
CA PHE A 4 9.93 -18.56 -29.26
C PHE A 4 10.45 -17.12 -29.03
N ASP A 5 9.57 -16.14 -28.84
CA ASP A 5 9.97 -14.73 -28.67
C ASP A 5 10.60 -14.45 -27.29
N ARG A 6 10.47 -15.40 -26.35
CA ARG A 6 11.08 -15.30 -25.00
C ARG A 6 12.61 -15.39 -25.00
N PHE A 7 13.23 -16.00 -26.02
CA PHE A 7 14.67 -16.25 -26.06
C PHE A 7 15.47 -15.23 -26.87
N LYS A 8 14.80 -14.31 -27.59
CA LYS A 8 15.47 -13.28 -28.38
C LYS A 8 15.88 -12.08 -27.51
N LYS A 9 17.08 -11.53 -27.74
CA LYS A 9 17.47 -10.22 -27.19
C LYS A 9 16.51 -9.15 -27.70
N SER A 10 16.14 -8.23 -26.82
CA SER A 10 15.21 -7.13 -27.12
C SER A 10 15.63 -5.89 -26.37
N ASN A 11 15.33 -4.71 -26.90
CA ASN A 11 15.58 -3.44 -26.21
C ASN A 11 14.45 -3.18 -25.21
N CYS A 12 14.80 -2.59 -24.07
CA CYS A 12 13.83 -2.10 -23.11
C CYS A 12 13.02 -0.96 -23.73
N ALA A 13 11.70 -1.08 -23.78
CA ALA A 13 10.81 -0.08 -24.37
C ALA A 13 10.77 1.26 -23.60
N VAL A 14 11.29 1.28 -22.37
CA VAL A 14 11.38 2.48 -21.52
C VAL A 14 12.74 3.16 -21.62
N CYS A 15 13.83 2.41 -21.46
CA CYS A 15 15.19 2.99 -21.37
C CYS A 15 16.11 2.67 -22.55
N GLY A 16 15.65 1.91 -23.54
CA GLY A 16 16.40 1.58 -24.76
C GLY A 16 17.53 0.56 -24.59
N LYS A 17 17.97 0.25 -23.36
CA LYS A 17 19.05 -0.72 -23.08
C LYS A 17 18.72 -2.11 -23.62
N GLU A 18 19.71 -2.81 -24.16
CA GLU A 18 19.57 -4.22 -24.56
C GLU A 18 19.30 -5.10 -23.33
N VAL A 19 18.33 -6.01 -23.45
CA VAL A 19 17.92 -6.91 -22.37
C VAL A 19 18.06 -8.36 -22.84
N GLY A 20 18.80 -9.15 -22.07
CA GLY A 20 18.92 -10.59 -22.29
C GLY A 20 17.61 -11.34 -21.96
N ALA A 21 17.51 -12.59 -22.42
CA ALA A 21 16.30 -13.40 -22.29
C ALA A 21 15.80 -13.58 -20.83
N LEU A 22 16.70 -13.65 -19.86
CA LEU A 22 16.37 -13.81 -18.42
C LEU A 22 16.07 -12.48 -17.70
N GLY A 23 16.42 -11.34 -18.31
CA GLY A 23 16.31 -10.02 -17.70
C GLY A 23 15.09 -9.22 -18.14
N LYS A 24 14.37 -9.68 -19.18
CA LYS A 24 13.23 -8.96 -19.76
C LYS A 24 11.91 -9.36 -19.11
N ARG A 25 11.11 -8.35 -18.74
CA ARG A 25 9.74 -8.51 -18.27
C ARG A 25 8.81 -8.15 -19.42
N LYS A 26 7.91 -9.07 -19.77
CA LYS A 26 6.90 -8.85 -20.81
C LYS A 26 5.83 -7.88 -20.32
N ILE A 27 5.44 -6.96 -21.19
CA ILE A 27 4.28 -6.06 -21.09
C ILE A 27 3.40 -6.27 -22.35
N ASP A 28 2.29 -5.55 -22.50
CA ASP A 28 1.32 -5.82 -23.58
C ASP A 28 1.91 -5.62 -24.98
N ASP A 29 2.60 -4.51 -25.18
CA ASP A 29 3.17 -4.02 -26.44
C ASP A 29 4.71 -4.01 -26.45
N GLY A 30 5.35 -4.80 -25.58
CA GLY A 30 6.82 -4.90 -25.57
C GLY A 30 7.47 -5.57 -24.37
N TYR A 31 8.69 -5.13 -24.07
CA TYR A 31 9.50 -5.64 -22.97
C TYR A 31 10.19 -4.51 -22.20
N ILE A 32 10.32 -4.67 -20.89
CA ILE A 32 11.11 -3.77 -20.03
C ILE A 32 12.20 -4.52 -19.29
N CYS A 33 13.31 -3.85 -18.96
CA CYS A 33 14.39 -4.44 -18.17
C CYS A 33 14.04 -4.51 -16.68
N LYS A 34 14.77 -5.34 -15.93
CA LYS A 34 14.63 -5.49 -14.47
C LYS A 34 14.77 -4.15 -13.73
N GLU A 35 15.69 -3.28 -14.15
CA GLU A 35 15.88 -1.95 -13.51
C GLU A 35 14.63 -1.07 -13.62
N CYS A 36 14.04 -0.96 -14.82
CA CYS A 36 12.79 -0.21 -15.01
C CYS A 36 11.63 -0.84 -14.25
N ALA A 37 11.53 -2.17 -14.27
CA ALA A 37 10.50 -2.88 -13.54
C ALA A 37 10.60 -2.70 -12.01
N ASN A 38 11.81 -2.57 -11.47
CA ASN A 38 12.06 -2.38 -10.04
C ASN A 38 11.78 -0.93 -9.57
N LYS A 39 11.65 0.04 -10.49
CA LYS A 39 11.28 1.42 -10.15
C LYS A 39 9.77 1.59 -9.96
N LEU A 40 8.97 0.65 -10.48
CA LEU A 40 7.53 0.67 -10.33
C LEU A 40 7.13 0.52 -8.86
N SER A 41 5.88 0.86 -8.53
CA SER A 41 5.35 0.62 -7.19
C SER A 41 5.40 -0.88 -6.88
N PRO A 42 5.79 -1.29 -5.66
CA PRO A 42 5.64 -2.67 -5.21
C PRO A 42 4.18 -3.15 -5.27
N PHE A 43 3.21 -2.25 -5.19
CA PHE A 43 1.78 -2.55 -5.26
C PHE A 43 1.22 -2.52 -6.68
N TYR A 44 2.01 -2.10 -7.68
CA TYR A 44 1.52 -1.96 -9.04
C TYR A 44 1.00 -3.28 -9.62
N LEU A 45 -0.31 -3.34 -9.85
CA LEU A 45 -0.97 -4.50 -10.42
C LEU A 45 -0.94 -4.47 -11.95
N GLY A 46 -1.17 -5.63 -12.56
CA GLY A 46 -1.43 -5.68 -14.01
C GLY A 46 -0.22 -5.45 -14.92
N ARG A 47 1.01 -5.29 -14.41
CA ARG A 47 2.22 -5.01 -15.22
C ARG A 47 2.35 -5.79 -16.54
N LYS A 48 1.96 -7.07 -16.56
CA LYS A 48 2.05 -7.92 -17.77
C LYS A 48 1.09 -7.50 -18.90
N LYS A 49 0.03 -6.78 -18.57
CA LYS A 49 -1.03 -6.28 -19.46
C LYS A 49 -0.95 -4.77 -19.68
N SER A 50 0.03 -4.09 -19.07
CA SER A 50 0.25 -2.66 -19.25
C SER A 50 0.90 -2.38 -20.61
N SER A 51 0.55 -1.27 -21.24
CA SER A 51 1.28 -0.72 -22.40
C SER A 51 2.59 -0.05 -21.97
N VAL A 52 3.45 0.31 -22.92
CA VAL A 52 4.64 1.13 -22.65
C VAL A 52 4.24 2.48 -22.03
N GLU A 53 3.13 3.06 -22.46
CA GLU A 53 2.62 4.34 -21.97
C GLU A 53 2.17 4.22 -20.51
N ASP A 54 1.43 3.17 -20.16
CA ASP A 54 1.03 2.90 -18.77
C ASP A 54 2.25 2.77 -17.85
N ILE A 55 3.30 2.08 -18.30
CA ILE A 55 4.54 1.92 -17.55
C ILE A 55 5.24 3.28 -17.35
N LYS A 56 5.27 4.14 -18.38
CA LYS A 56 5.86 5.48 -18.26
C LYS A 56 5.07 6.35 -17.29
N ALA A 57 3.74 6.36 -17.39
CA ALA A 57 2.88 7.12 -16.49
C ALA A 57 3.01 6.65 -15.02
N GLN A 58 3.17 5.33 -14.81
CA GLN A 58 3.45 4.77 -13.49
C GLN A 58 4.82 5.26 -12.96
N LEU A 59 5.86 5.28 -13.80
CA LEU A 59 7.17 5.79 -13.41
C LEU A 59 7.15 7.29 -13.09
N GLU A 60 6.34 8.09 -13.79
CA GLU A 60 6.11 9.50 -13.46
C GLU A 60 5.43 9.65 -12.09
N TYR A 61 4.41 8.83 -11.81
CA TYR A 61 3.81 8.74 -10.47
C TYR A 61 4.86 8.43 -9.39
N ARG A 62 5.77 7.49 -9.65
CA ARG A 62 6.85 7.12 -8.72
C ARG A 62 7.87 8.23 -8.54
N GLU A 63 8.18 8.99 -9.58
CA GLU A 63 9.06 10.15 -9.49
C GLU A 63 8.44 11.25 -8.63
N ALA A 64 7.17 11.58 -8.87
CA ALA A 64 6.42 12.55 -8.05
C ALA A 64 6.29 12.10 -6.58
N ASN A 65 6.16 10.80 -6.34
CA ASN A 65 6.09 10.23 -4.99
C ASN A 65 7.35 10.50 -4.15
N LYS A 66 8.53 10.67 -4.75
CA LYS A 66 9.77 10.96 -4.00
C LYS A 66 9.66 12.22 -3.15
N ALA A 67 9.00 13.27 -3.65
CA ALA A 67 8.77 14.50 -2.88
C ALA A 67 7.85 14.24 -1.67
N LYS A 68 6.84 13.36 -1.83
CA LYS A 68 5.97 12.94 -0.73
C LYS A 68 6.76 12.16 0.33
N VAL A 69 7.63 11.23 -0.08
CA VAL A 69 8.50 10.45 0.83
C VAL A 69 9.47 11.35 1.60
N ALA A 70 10.07 12.33 0.91
CA ALA A 70 10.95 13.31 1.56
C ALA A 70 10.20 14.09 2.65
N ALA A 71 8.98 14.55 2.33
CA ALA A 71 8.13 15.31 3.24
C ALA A 71 7.44 14.47 4.33
N PHE A 72 7.41 13.14 4.21
CA PHE A 72 6.72 12.25 5.14
C PHE A 72 7.37 12.25 6.52
N GLN A 73 6.54 12.42 7.56
CA GLN A 73 6.96 12.44 8.96
C GLN A 73 6.10 11.48 9.79
N ALA A 74 6.65 10.28 10.04
CA ALA A 74 5.95 9.29 10.84
C ALA A 74 5.80 9.76 12.29
N ASN A 75 4.57 9.72 12.81
CA ASN A 75 4.25 9.94 14.21
C ASN A 75 3.71 8.69 14.90
N ARG A 76 3.34 7.65 14.13
CA ARG A 76 2.97 6.32 14.62
C ARG A 76 3.61 5.26 13.73
N THR A 77 4.04 4.14 14.30
CA THR A 77 4.62 3.01 13.57
C THR A 77 4.08 1.71 14.16
N LEU A 78 3.53 0.85 13.31
CA LEU A 78 2.87 -0.41 13.67
C LEU A 78 3.45 -1.57 12.86
N GLY A 79 3.15 -2.81 13.26
CA GLY A 79 3.60 -4.03 12.58
C GLY A 79 4.92 -4.60 13.12
N LEU A 80 5.28 -5.82 12.72
CA LEU A 80 6.50 -6.53 13.18
C LEU A 80 7.57 -6.64 12.08
N ASP A 81 7.33 -7.37 10.99
CA ASP A 81 8.24 -7.43 9.82
C ASP A 81 8.07 -6.19 8.94
N GLU A 82 6.94 -6.10 8.24
CA GLU A 82 6.54 -4.88 7.55
C GLU A 82 5.98 -3.88 8.56
N LYS A 83 6.41 -2.63 8.41
CA LYS A 83 6.01 -1.51 9.23
C LYS A 83 5.02 -0.64 8.49
N VAL A 84 3.90 -0.36 9.13
CA VAL A 84 2.96 0.68 8.72
C VAL A 84 3.30 1.93 9.48
N MET A 85 3.88 2.91 8.79
CA MET A 85 4.22 4.20 9.37
C MET A 85 3.14 5.19 8.96
N ILE A 86 2.58 5.91 9.92
CA ILE A 86 1.48 6.86 9.73
C ILE A 86 1.99 8.27 10.03
N ASP A 87 1.62 9.21 9.17
CA ASP A 87 1.74 10.65 9.36
C ASP A 87 0.30 11.20 9.52
N SER A 88 -0.22 11.15 10.74
CA SER A 88 -1.60 11.57 11.03
C SER A 88 -1.81 13.08 10.80
N VAL A 89 -0.74 13.88 10.76
CA VAL A 89 -0.84 15.33 10.51
C VAL A 89 -1.15 15.59 9.04
N LYS A 90 -0.49 14.86 8.13
CA LYS A 90 -0.73 14.98 6.68
C LYS A 90 -1.79 14.01 6.16
N GLY A 91 -2.30 13.13 7.01
CA GLY A 91 -3.30 12.13 6.64
C GLY A 91 -2.79 11.09 5.64
N ASN A 92 -1.53 10.67 5.76
CA ASN A 92 -0.92 9.68 4.87
C ASN A 92 -0.22 8.57 5.65
N PHE A 93 0.04 7.45 5.00
CA PHE A 93 0.84 6.35 5.53
C PHE A 93 1.76 5.75 4.46
N VAL A 94 2.75 4.98 4.91
CA VAL A 94 3.63 4.16 4.06
C VAL A 94 3.75 2.76 4.65
N VAL A 95 4.04 1.79 3.80
CA VAL A 95 4.42 0.44 4.22
C VAL A 95 5.87 0.18 3.80
N VAL A 96 6.69 -0.26 4.75
CA VAL A 96 8.13 -0.49 4.54
C VAL A 96 8.59 -1.76 5.25
N ARG A 97 9.52 -2.50 4.65
CA ARG A 97 10.31 -3.50 5.40
C ARG A 97 11.43 -2.82 6.19
N GLN A 98 11.86 -3.44 7.30
CA GLN A 98 12.90 -2.91 8.18
C GLN A 98 14.12 -2.32 7.44
N GLY A 99 14.58 -1.14 7.88
CA GLY A 99 15.82 -0.52 7.44
C GLY A 99 15.90 0.98 7.80
N ARG A 100 17.08 1.46 8.24
CA ARG A 100 17.28 2.88 8.61
C ARG A 100 17.06 3.85 7.44
N ASN A 101 17.27 3.38 6.21
CA ASN A 101 17.20 4.18 4.98
C ASN A 101 15.97 3.84 4.14
N TRP A 102 14.83 3.54 4.76
CA TRP A 102 13.61 3.19 4.04
C TRP A 102 13.17 4.26 3.02
N LYS A 103 13.50 5.54 3.24
CA LYS A 103 13.19 6.61 2.29
C LYS A 103 13.86 6.41 0.91
N GLU A 104 15.01 5.75 0.85
CA GLU A 104 15.73 5.47 -0.40
C GLU A 104 14.99 4.45 -1.28
N THR A 105 14.11 3.62 -0.69
CA THR A 105 13.29 2.66 -1.44
C THR A 105 12.09 3.33 -2.11
N ASN A 106 11.84 4.62 -1.81
CA ASN A 106 10.70 5.39 -2.29
C ASN A 106 9.38 4.62 -2.04
N PRO A 107 8.96 4.29 -0.81
CA PRO A 107 7.69 3.60 -0.62
C PRO A 107 6.54 4.49 -1.08
N ASP A 108 5.44 3.89 -1.54
CA ASP A 108 4.27 4.67 -1.93
C ASP A 108 3.68 5.39 -0.71
N VAL A 109 3.56 6.72 -0.80
CA VAL A 109 2.88 7.53 0.22
C VAL A 109 1.40 7.56 -0.14
N ILE A 110 0.62 6.86 0.67
CA ILE A 110 -0.80 6.58 0.42
C ILE A 110 -1.64 7.46 1.36
N PRO A 111 -2.57 8.27 0.83
CA PRO A 111 -3.53 8.99 1.66
C PRO A 111 -4.43 8.03 2.44
N LEU A 112 -4.60 8.27 3.73
CA LEU A 112 -5.50 7.48 4.59
C LEU A 112 -6.95 7.58 4.11
N ALA A 113 -7.36 8.72 3.54
CA ALA A 113 -8.66 8.89 2.89
C ALA A 113 -8.90 7.96 1.68
N GLN A 114 -7.84 7.41 1.08
CA GLN A 114 -7.99 6.43 -0.01
C GLN A 114 -8.26 5.01 0.49
N VAL A 115 -8.04 4.70 1.77
CA VAL A 115 -8.32 3.37 2.31
C VAL A 115 -9.81 3.09 2.20
N THR A 116 -10.20 1.99 1.56
CA THR A 116 -11.59 1.53 1.42
C THR A 116 -11.92 0.37 2.36
N GLY A 117 -10.90 -0.35 2.85
CA GLY A 117 -11.03 -1.38 3.87
C GLY A 117 -9.66 -1.87 4.35
N ALA A 118 -9.62 -2.42 5.56
CA ALA A 118 -8.45 -3.12 6.11
C ALA A 118 -8.96 -4.32 6.92
N GLN A 119 -8.47 -5.51 6.60
CA GLN A 119 -8.89 -6.75 7.27
C GLN A 119 -7.70 -7.66 7.53
N VAL A 120 -7.76 -8.36 8.66
CA VAL A 120 -6.79 -9.41 8.98
C VAL A 120 -7.11 -10.65 8.16
N ASP A 121 -6.07 -11.21 7.54
CA ASP A 121 -6.12 -12.48 6.83
C ASP A 121 -5.17 -13.45 7.53
N PHE A 122 -5.73 -14.59 7.97
CA PHE A 122 -4.97 -15.64 8.65
C PHE A 122 -4.87 -16.83 7.71
N ASP A 123 -3.65 -17.10 7.27
CA ASP A 123 -3.35 -18.10 6.26
C ASP A 123 -2.78 -19.35 6.96
N GLU A 124 -3.46 -20.49 6.81
CA GLU A 124 -2.97 -21.81 7.19
C GLU A 124 -2.54 -22.54 5.92
N GLU A 125 -1.24 -22.73 5.77
CA GLU A 125 -0.66 -23.54 4.71
C GLU A 125 -0.43 -24.96 5.21
N ARG A 126 -0.77 -25.95 4.38
CA ARG A 126 -0.62 -27.38 4.67
C ARG A 126 0.21 -28.03 3.57
N ASP A 127 1.42 -28.41 3.92
CA ASP A 127 2.35 -29.10 3.03
C ASP A 127 2.46 -30.58 3.39
N GLU A 128 2.32 -31.46 2.40
CA GLU A 128 2.54 -32.89 2.59
C GLU A 128 4.03 -33.21 2.65
N GLU A 129 4.45 -33.91 3.70
CA GLU A 129 5.81 -34.42 3.80
C GLU A 129 5.99 -35.59 2.82
N THR A 130 7.07 -35.52 2.03
CA THR A 130 7.48 -36.60 1.14
C THR A 130 8.89 -37.06 1.46
N TYR A 131 9.20 -38.32 1.18
CA TYR A 131 10.55 -38.86 1.26
C TYR A 131 11.04 -39.32 -0.11
N THR A 132 12.35 -39.32 -0.30
CA THR A 132 12.97 -39.87 -1.51
C THR A 132 13.23 -41.36 -1.32
N ASP A 133 12.68 -42.20 -2.20
CA ASP A 133 12.93 -43.64 -2.18
C ASP A 133 14.33 -44.00 -2.73
N LYS A 134 14.68 -45.29 -2.69
CA LYS A 134 15.98 -45.78 -3.16
C LYS A 134 16.22 -45.56 -4.65
N ASP A 135 15.16 -45.34 -5.41
CA ASP A 135 15.18 -45.12 -6.85
C ASP A 135 15.18 -43.61 -7.19
N GLY A 136 15.21 -42.74 -6.18
CA GLY A 136 15.25 -41.28 -6.34
C GLY A 136 13.87 -40.63 -6.54
N ASN A 137 12.77 -41.38 -6.39
CA ASN A 137 11.43 -40.83 -6.56
C ASN A 137 10.90 -40.25 -5.24
N SER A 138 10.19 -39.12 -5.31
CA SER A 138 9.44 -38.57 -4.17
C SER A 138 8.20 -39.43 -3.92
N LYS A 139 8.02 -39.89 -2.68
CA LYS A 139 6.90 -40.71 -2.21
C LYS A 139 6.26 -40.10 -0.97
N SER A 140 4.94 -40.17 -0.91
CA SER A 140 4.14 -39.86 0.27
C SER A 140 4.33 -40.91 1.37
N TYR A 141 4.24 -40.48 2.63
CA TYR A 141 4.12 -41.40 3.76
C TYR A 141 2.75 -42.09 3.78
N VAL A 142 2.67 -43.27 4.41
CA VAL A 142 1.40 -43.98 4.65
C VAL A 142 1.27 -44.27 6.15
N PRO A 143 0.36 -43.60 6.88
CA PRO A 143 -0.53 -42.53 6.41
C PRO A 143 0.24 -41.25 6.02
N PRO A 144 -0.34 -40.38 5.16
CA PRO A 144 0.27 -39.10 4.80
C PRO A 144 0.57 -38.24 6.03
N ARG A 145 1.70 -37.53 5.99
CA ARG A 145 2.15 -36.62 7.04
C ARG A 145 2.13 -35.20 6.50
N TYR A 146 1.86 -34.23 7.35
CA TYR A 146 1.74 -32.84 6.95
C TYR A 146 2.46 -31.92 7.92
N THR A 147 3.09 -30.87 7.37
CA THR A 147 3.52 -29.70 8.12
C THR A 147 2.52 -28.57 7.91
N TYR A 148 2.21 -27.87 9.00
CA TYR A 148 1.35 -26.70 8.97
C TYR A 148 2.20 -25.45 9.16
N SER A 149 1.87 -24.40 8.42
CA SER A 149 2.51 -23.10 8.50
C SER A 149 1.42 -22.04 8.65
N TYR A 150 1.61 -21.13 9.60
CA TYR A 150 0.63 -20.10 9.94
C TYR A 150 1.25 -18.73 9.72
N THR A 151 0.61 -17.90 8.89
CA THR A 151 1.01 -16.50 8.67
C THR A 151 -0.15 -15.56 8.93
N SER A 152 0.17 -14.34 9.39
CA SER A 152 -0.82 -13.29 9.63
C SER A 152 -0.51 -12.11 8.73
N LYS A 153 -1.49 -11.74 7.92
CA LYS A 153 -1.39 -10.68 6.92
C LYS A 153 -2.50 -9.66 7.15
N VAL A 154 -2.29 -8.43 6.69
CA VAL A 154 -3.36 -7.44 6.58
C VAL A 154 -3.60 -7.16 5.11
N VAL A 155 -4.84 -7.35 4.67
CA VAL A 155 -5.28 -6.98 3.33
C VAL A 155 -5.88 -5.59 3.40
N VAL A 156 -5.26 -4.63 2.71
CA VAL A 156 -5.72 -3.25 2.62
C VAL A 156 -6.26 -3.01 1.22
N SER A 157 -7.50 -2.54 1.14
CA SER A 157 -8.11 -2.05 -0.10
C SER A 157 -8.01 -0.53 -0.16
N VAL A 158 -7.71 0.01 -1.33
CA VAL A 158 -7.59 1.46 -1.55
C VAL A 158 -8.24 1.90 -2.86
N ASN A 159 -8.66 3.14 -2.92
CA ASN A 159 -9.05 3.81 -4.16
C ASN A 159 -7.84 4.55 -4.77
N ASN A 160 -6.94 3.81 -5.41
CA ASN A 160 -5.74 4.36 -6.07
C ASN A 160 -5.73 4.01 -7.58
N PRO A 161 -5.32 4.93 -8.47
CA PRO A 161 -5.29 4.66 -9.91
C PRO A 161 -4.37 3.50 -10.35
N TRP A 162 -3.38 3.13 -9.53
CA TRP A 162 -2.34 2.16 -9.89
C TRP A 162 -2.52 0.78 -9.25
N PHE A 163 -3.32 0.68 -8.19
CA PHE A 163 -3.58 -0.54 -7.43
C PHE A 163 -4.87 -0.39 -6.61
N ASP A 164 -5.65 -1.46 -6.50
CA ASP A 164 -6.91 -1.51 -5.75
C ASP A 164 -6.72 -1.99 -4.30
N GLY A 165 -5.56 -2.56 -3.99
CA GLY A 165 -5.19 -3.03 -2.67
C GLY A 165 -3.82 -3.69 -2.66
N PHE A 166 -3.39 -4.07 -1.47
CA PHE A 166 -2.13 -4.76 -1.23
C PHE A 166 -2.19 -5.51 0.10
N THR A 167 -1.20 -6.37 0.30
CA THR A 167 -1.06 -7.17 1.51
C THR A 167 0.16 -6.70 2.29
N ILE A 168 0.01 -6.60 3.61
CA ILE A 168 1.07 -6.29 4.55
C ILE A 168 1.40 -7.57 5.31
N ASP A 169 2.65 -8.00 5.25
CA ASP A 169 3.15 -9.14 6.02
C ASP A 169 3.48 -8.69 7.45
N VAL A 170 2.62 -9.08 8.39
CA VAL A 170 2.80 -8.73 9.79
C VAL A 170 3.70 -9.74 10.48
N SER A 171 3.73 -10.98 10.02
CA SER A 171 4.53 -12.06 10.60
C SER A 171 6.01 -11.93 10.23
N SER A 172 6.92 -12.25 11.15
CA SER A 172 8.36 -12.38 10.85
C SER A 172 8.73 -13.71 10.16
N GLY A 173 7.73 -14.42 9.60
CA GLY A 173 7.82 -15.76 9.06
C GLY A 173 6.60 -16.62 9.42
N SER A 174 6.48 -17.80 8.82
CA SER A 174 5.45 -18.78 9.18
C SER A 174 5.79 -19.49 10.49
N THR A 175 4.81 -19.69 11.36
CA THR A 175 4.97 -20.50 12.57
C THR A 175 4.36 -21.90 12.36
N SER A 176 4.87 -22.92 13.05
CA SER A 176 4.30 -24.27 12.96
C SER A 176 3.07 -24.49 13.86
N MET A 177 2.76 -23.52 14.74
CA MET A 177 1.71 -23.64 15.75
C MET A 177 0.77 -22.43 15.71
N PRO A 178 -0.56 -22.65 15.62
CA PRO A 178 -1.54 -21.58 15.40
C PRO A 178 -1.72 -20.62 16.60
N HIS A 179 -1.36 -21.07 17.80
CA HIS A 179 -1.45 -20.33 19.06
C HIS A 179 -0.09 -20.20 19.75
N SER A 180 0.99 -20.14 18.97
CA SER A 180 2.28 -19.71 19.52
C SER A 180 2.20 -18.25 19.95
N LEU A 181 3.07 -17.84 20.87
CA LEU A 181 3.22 -16.44 21.26
C LEU A 181 3.48 -15.54 20.05
N GLU A 182 4.29 -16.00 19.09
CA GLU A 182 4.58 -15.29 17.85
C GLU A 182 3.32 -15.10 16.98
N SER A 183 2.49 -16.15 16.85
CA SER A 183 1.22 -16.07 16.10
C SER A 183 0.24 -15.11 16.77
N GLU A 184 0.16 -15.11 18.11
CA GLU A 184 -0.71 -14.19 18.86
C GLU A 184 -0.22 -12.74 18.74
N GLN A 185 1.08 -12.50 18.84
CA GLN A 185 1.67 -11.18 18.63
C GLN A 185 1.41 -10.65 17.22
N ALA A 186 1.56 -11.50 16.19
CA ALA A 186 1.30 -11.12 14.81
C ALA A 186 -0.19 -10.79 14.59
N ARG A 187 -1.11 -11.55 15.20
CA ARG A 187 -2.56 -11.27 15.16
C ARG A 187 -2.89 -9.93 15.83
N THR A 188 -2.37 -9.68 17.03
CA THR A 188 -2.57 -8.41 17.73
C THR A 188 -2.04 -7.24 16.90
N ALA A 189 -0.82 -7.35 16.38
CA ALA A 189 -0.24 -6.31 15.53
C ALA A 189 -1.05 -6.08 14.23
N ALA A 190 -1.62 -7.14 13.64
CA ALA A 190 -2.48 -7.03 12.46
C ALA A 190 -3.80 -6.31 12.78
N GLN A 191 -4.40 -6.61 13.93
CA GLN A 191 -5.60 -5.92 14.43
C GLN A 191 -5.32 -4.43 14.69
N GLU A 192 -4.21 -4.12 15.36
CA GLU A 192 -3.78 -2.73 15.62
C GLU A 192 -3.60 -1.94 14.32
N ILE A 193 -3.05 -2.56 13.27
CA ILE A 193 -2.93 -1.93 11.94
C ILE A 193 -4.32 -1.64 11.36
N CYS A 194 -5.24 -2.62 11.37
CA CYS A 194 -6.57 -2.44 10.81
C CYS A 194 -7.35 -1.34 11.53
N GLU A 195 -7.30 -1.34 12.87
CA GLU A 195 -7.91 -0.31 13.71
C GLU A 195 -7.32 1.06 13.40
N ALA A 196 -5.99 1.19 13.39
CA ALA A 196 -5.33 2.46 13.11
C ALA A 196 -5.70 3.05 11.75
N LEU A 197 -5.70 2.24 10.70
CA LEU A 197 -6.06 2.69 9.35
C LEU A 197 -7.53 3.12 9.27
N THR A 198 -8.42 2.39 9.95
CA THR A 198 -9.86 2.69 9.94
C THR A 198 -10.18 3.95 10.74
N THR A 199 -9.64 4.07 11.96
CA THR A 199 -9.86 5.24 12.82
C THR A 199 -9.28 6.51 12.23
N GLU A 200 -8.06 6.48 11.69
CA GLU A 200 -7.48 7.69 11.06
C GLU A 200 -8.23 8.08 9.78
N ARG A 201 -8.72 7.09 9.02
CA ARG A 201 -9.60 7.36 7.88
C ARG A 201 -10.88 8.06 8.33
N GLU A 202 -11.59 7.53 9.32
CA GLU A 202 -12.83 8.09 9.85
C GLU A 202 -12.63 9.53 10.30
N ARG A 203 -11.58 9.79 11.09
CA ARG A 203 -11.20 11.13 11.54
C ARG A 203 -10.99 12.11 10.38
N ILE A 204 -10.35 11.67 9.30
CA ILE A 204 -10.14 12.51 8.11
C ILE A 204 -11.46 12.82 7.42
N TYR A 205 -12.36 11.84 7.28
CA TYR A 205 -13.68 12.07 6.69
C TYR A 205 -14.52 13.02 7.54
N GLU A 206 -14.53 12.87 8.87
CA GLU A 206 -15.20 13.81 9.77
C GLU A 206 -14.66 15.23 9.61
N SER A 207 -13.34 15.41 9.50
CA SER A 207 -12.74 16.72 9.23
C SER A 207 -13.18 17.29 7.88
N ILE A 208 -13.20 16.48 6.83
CA ILE A 208 -13.62 16.90 5.49
C ILE A 208 -15.11 17.27 5.49
N GLU A 209 -15.95 16.53 6.20
CA GLU A 209 -17.38 16.81 6.32
C GLU A 209 -17.63 18.09 7.11
N ALA A 210 -16.90 18.31 8.21
CA ALA A 210 -16.95 19.56 8.97
C ALA A 210 -16.54 20.77 8.13
N ASP A 211 -15.49 20.64 7.32
CA ASP A 211 -15.04 21.70 6.40
C ASP A 211 -16.04 21.99 5.27
N ARG A 212 -16.83 20.98 4.87
CA ARG A 212 -17.89 21.09 3.86
C ARG A 212 -19.24 21.50 4.44
N ALA A 213 -19.40 21.50 5.76
CA ALA A 213 -20.66 21.82 6.40
C ALA A 213 -21.10 23.25 6.00
N PRO A 214 -22.40 23.44 5.67
CA PRO A 214 -22.89 24.75 5.28
C PRO A 214 -22.69 25.74 6.43
N LYS A 215 -21.98 26.84 6.16
CA LYS A 215 -21.78 27.91 7.13
C LYS A 215 -23.13 28.57 7.42
N THR A 216 -23.50 28.65 8.69
CA THR A 216 -24.78 29.25 9.11
C THR A 216 -24.79 30.73 8.76
N ALA A 217 -25.73 31.14 7.91
CA ALA A 217 -25.98 32.55 7.63
C ALA A 217 -26.65 33.18 8.86
N MET A 218 -26.14 34.34 9.27
CA MET A 218 -26.65 35.10 10.40
C MET A 218 -26.67 36.60 10.06
N THR A 219 -27.57 37.33 10.71
CA THR A 219 -27.68 38.78 10.51
C THR A 219 -26.62 39.50 11.34
N CYS A 220 -25.79 40.32 10.70
CA CYS A 220 -24.75 41.09 11.38
C CYS A 220 -25.38 42.16 12.30
N PRO A 221 -25.01 42.21 13.60
CA PRO A 221 -25.55 43.20 14.53
C PRO A 221 -25.05 44.63 14.25
N HIS A 222 -23.96 44.79 13.51
CA HIS A 222 -23.35 46.09 13.23
C HIS A 222 -23.91 46.77 11.97
N CYS A 223 -24.16 46.01 10.90
CA CYS A 223 -24.62 46.56 9.62
C CYS A 223 -25.98 46.02 9.14
N GLY A 224 -26.55 45.01 9.83
CA GLY A 224 -27.83 44.40 9.46
C GLY A 224 -27.79 43.47 8.24
N ALA A 225 -26.62 43.26 7.61
CA ALA A 225 -26.49 42.36 6.48
C ALA A 225 -26.62 40.89 6.91
N THR A 226 -27.36 40.08 6.16
CA THR A 226 -27.30 38.62 6.29
C THR A 226 -26.00 38.13 5.65
N THR A 227 -25.11 37.57 6.47
CA THR A 227 -23.75 37.19 6.09
C THR A 227 -23.38 35.86 6.74
N THR A 228 -22.31 35.22 6.25
CA THR A 228 -21.66 34.11 6.95
C THR A 228 -20.36 34.64 7.58
N PRO A 229 -20.09 34.36 8.86
CA PRO A 229 -18.84 34.80 9.48
C PRO A 229 -17.62 34.28 8.70
N ASP A 230 -16.63 35.15 8.52
CA ASP A 230 -15.34 34.77 7.96
C ASP A 230 -14.54 33.88 8.94
N ALA A 231 -13.32 33.46 8.56
CA ALA A 231 -12.48 32.61 9.39
C ALA A 231 -12.10 33.24 10.75
N SER A 232 -12.23 34.56 10.89
CA SER A 232 -12.02 35.33 12.13
C SER A 232 -13.31 35.59 12.92
N GLY A 233 -14.47 35.11 12.44
CA GLY A 233 -15.76 35.35 13.07
C GLY A 233 -16.33 36.75 12.79
N CYS A 234 -15.90 37.42 11.72
CA CYS A 234 -16.34 38.76 11.37
C CYS A 234 -17.30 38.77 10.17
N CYS A 235 -18.12 39.82 10.08
CA CYS A 235 -19.01 40.09 8.95
C CYS A 235 -18.20 40.36 7.69
N GLU A 236 -18.50 39.64 6.60
CA GLU A 236 -17.78 39.80 5.32
C GLU A 236 -17.97 41.18 4.68
N PHE A 237 -19.02 41.93 5.07
CA PHE A 237 -19.35 43.23 4.49
C PHE A 237 -18.77 44.41 5.27
N CYS A 238 -18.77 44.35 6.60
CA CYS A 238 -18.38 45.49 7.44
C CYS A 238 -17.19 45.20 8.39
N GLY A 239 -16.72 43.96 8.47
CA GLY A 239 -15.64 43.55 9.37
C GLY A 239 -16.03 43.56 10.86
N GLY A 240 -17.30 43.81 11.20
CA GLY A 240 -17.79 43.77 12.57
C GLY A 240 -17.82 42.35 13.12
N ALA A 241 -17.44 42.16 14.38
CA ALA A 241 -17.46 40.86 15.04
C ALA A 241 -18.90 40.32 15.12
N MET A 242 -19.07 39.03 14.83
CA MET A 242 -20.37 38.34 14.79
C MET A 242 -20.69 37.61 16.11
N THR A 243 -20.02 37.98 17.21
CA THR A 243 -20.19 37.41 18.56
C THR A 243 -21.48 37.83 19.23
#